data_AF-A0A5B0W5M1-F1
#
_entry.id   AF-A0A5B0W5M1-F1
#
_cell.length_a   1.000
_cell.length_b   1.000
_cell.length_c   1.000
_cell.angle_alpha   90.00
_cell.angle_beta   90.00
_cell.angle_gamma   90.00
#
_symmetry.space_group_name_H-M   'P 1'
#
loop_
_entity.id
_entity.type
_entity.pdbx_description
1 polymer ?
#
loop_
_entity_poly.entity_id
_entity_poly.type
_entity_poly.pdbx_seq_one_letter_code
_entity_poly.pdbx_strand_id
1 'polypeptide(L)'
;MIELLHVDDTLSEAKIFTHAIYLAAAGLNDKQDINAIQVIACEISDRLSKARDMLDEIREKPTSVADLDPSRMLEAIRAEKTRRAALKAAEDNANG
;
A
#
# COMPACT_ATOMS: atom_id res chain seq x y z
N MET A 1 -6.19 1.01 -8.76
CA MET A 1 -5.04 0.14 -8.39
C MET A 1 -3.87 0.94 -7.83
N ILE A 2 -3.42 2.02 -8.50
CA ILE A 2 -2.41 2.96 -7.94
C ILE A 2 -2.87 3.63 -6.63
N GLU A 3 -4.16 3.96 -6.53
CA GLU A 3 -4.75 4.55 -5.31
C GLU A 3 -4.77 3.56 -4.13
N LEU A 4 -5.03 2.27 -4.37
CA LEU A 4 -4.95 1.23 -3.34
C LEU A 4 -3.52 1.05 -2.83
N LEU A 5 -2.53 1.19 -3.71
CA LEU A 5 -1.12 1.16 -3.34
C LEU A 5 -0.75 2.33 -2.42
N HIS A 6 -1.21 3.55 -2.76
CA HIS A 6 -1.01 4.74 -1.90
C HIS A 6 -1.67 4.59 -0.52
N VAL A 7 -2.84 3.96 -0.45
CA VAL A 7 -3.49 3.66 0.84
C VAL A 7 -2.65 2.67 1.64
N ASP A 8 -2.11 1.62 1.03
CA ASP A 8 -1.25 0.63 1.71
C ASP A 8 0.06 1.27 2.23
N ASP A 9 0.68 2.15 1.44
CA ASP A 9 1.86 2.92 1.85
C ASP A 9 1.53 3.82 3.05
N THR A 10 0.41 4.54 3.00
CA THR A 10 -0.05 5.43 4.08
C THR A 10 -0.34 4.64 5.37
N LEU A 11 -1.01 3.48 5.26
CA LEU A 11 -1.28 2.62 6.41
C LEU A 11 0.02 2.06 7.02
N SER A 12 0.99 1.73 6.18
CA SER A 12 2.32 1.26 6.61
C SER A 12 3.08 2.37 7.34
N GLU A 13 3.06 3.59 6.83
CA GLU A 13 3.68 4.75 7.47
C GLU A 13 3.01 5.09 8.82
N ALA A 14 1.66 5.08 8.87
CA ALA A 14 0.91 5.29 10.10
C ALA A 14 1.27 4.26 11.18
N LYS A 15 1.54 3.00 10.80
CA LYS A 15 1.97 1.95 11.73
C LYS A 15 3.37 2.23 12.29
N ILE A 16 4.28 2.72 11.46
CA ILE A 16 5.63 3.13 11.89
C ILE A 16 5.53 4.29 12.91
N PHE A 17 4.72 5.31 12.64
CA PHE A 17 4.52 6.43 13.56
C PHE A 17 3.88 5.99 14.88
N THR A 18 2.89 5.11 14.82
CA THR A 18 2.25 4.54 16.01
C THR A 18 3.26 3.80 16.89
N HIS A 19 4.14 3.00 16.27
CA HIS A 19 5.21 2.32 16.99
C HIS A 19 6.23 3.31 17.59
N ALA A 20 6.59 4.36 16.85
CA ALA A 20 7.47 5.40 17.36
C ALA A 20 6.87 6.13 18.58
N ILE A 21 5.57 6.43 18.56
CA ILE A 21 4.84 7.01 19.71
C ILE A 21 4.87 6.07 20.91
N TYR A 22 4.64 4.77 20.69
CA TYR A 22 4.71 3.76 21.75
C TYR A 22 6.11 3.72 22.41
N LEU A 23 7.17 3.75 21.61
CA LEU A 23 8.55 3.77 22.10
C LEU A 23 8.89 5.10 22.80
N ALA A 24 8.45 6.22 22.26
CA ALA A 24 8.65 7.54 22.87
C ALA A 24 7.96 7.65 24.23
N ALA A 25 6.77 7.03 24.37
CA ALA A 25 6.06 6.95 25.65
C ALA A 25 6.91 6.29 26.73
N ALA A 26 7.72 5.27 26.40
CA ALA A 26 8.60 4.61 27.39
C ALA A 26 9.68 5.54 27.97
N GLY A 27 9.94 6.69 27.34
CA GLY A 27 10.87 7.71 27.84
C GLY A 27 10.24 8.72 28.81
N LEU A 28 8.94 8.63 29.09
CA LEU A 28 8.26 9.52 30.04
C LEU A 28 8.58 9.12 31.50
N ASN A 29 8.57 10.11 32.39
CA ASN A 29 8.82 9.88 33.82
C ASN A 29 7.56 9.44 34.59
N ASP A 30 6.37 9.73 34.07
CA ASP A 30 5.11 9.41 34.73
C ASP A 30 4.52 8.09 34.21
N LYS A 31 4.34 7.12 35.11
CA LYS A 31 3.84 5.78 34.74
C LYS A 31 2.39 5.77 34.25
N GLN A 32 1.55 6.71 34.68
CA GLN A 32 0.18 6.82 34.20
C GLN A 32 0.17 7.33 32.76
N ASP A 33 1.00 8.33 32.45
CA ASP A 33 1.13 8.85 31.08
C ASP A 33 1.71 7.81 30.12
N ILE A 34 2.74 7.06 30.55
CA ILE A 34 3.30 5.93 29.78
C ILE A 34 2.17 4.95 29.41
N ASN A 35 1.42 4.48 30.42
CA ASN A 35 0.37 3.50 30.22
C ASN A 35 -0.75 4.01 29.30
N ALA A 36 -1.19 5.25 29.51
CA ALA A 36 -2.26 5.85 28.70
C ALA A 36 -1.86 5.93 27.21
N ILE A 37 -0.65 6.40 26.92
CA ILE A 37 -0.16 6.54 25.55
C ILE A 37 0.08 5.16 24.92
N GLN A 38 0.67 4.23 25.65
CA GLN A 38 0.93 2.87 25.15
C GLN A 38 -0.37 2.12 24.82
N VAL A 39 -1.40 2.23 25.66
CA VAL A 39 -2.73 1.64 25.39
C VAL A 39 -3.34 2.23 24.11
N ILE A 40 -3.29 3.56 23.95
CA ILE A 40 -3.81 4.23 22.75
C ILE A 40 -3.03 3.79 21.51
N ALA A 41 -1.70 3.70 21.59
CA ALA A 41 -0.88 3.25 20.47
C ALA A 41 -1.17 1.79 20.08
N CYS A 42 -1.43 0.89 21.05
CA CYS A 42 -1.88 -0.47 20.76
C CYS A 42 -3.22 -0.47 20.02
N GLU A 43 -4.22 0.28 20.49
CA GLU A 43 -5.53 0.37 19.84
C GLU A 43 -5.44 0.94 18.41
N ILE A 44 -4.59 1.93 18.18
CA ILE A 44 -4.34 2.47 16.83
C ILE A 44 -3.71 1.40 15.93
N SER A 45 -2.71 0.66 16.43
CA SER A 45 -2.05 -0.41 15.69
C SER A 45 -3.04 -1.52 15.29
N ASP A 46 -3.96 -1.88 16.18
CA ASP A 46 -5.00 -2.88 15.90
C ASP A 46 -5.98 -2.39 14.82
N ARG A 47 -6.38 -1.11 14.87
CA ARG A 47 -7.24 -0.51 13.84
C ARG A 47 -6.56 -0.40 12.49
N LEU A 48 -5.28 -0.04 12.45
CA LEU A 48 -4.50 -0.01 11.21
C LEU A 48 -4.36 -1.41 10.60
N SER A 49 -4.20 -2.43 11.45
CA SER A 49 -4.14 -3.82 10.98
C SER A 49 -5.47 -4.25 10.37
N LYS A 50 -6.60 -3.97 11.04
CA LYS A 50 -7.94 -4.22 10.49
C LYS A 50 -8.20 -3.47 9.18
N ALA A 51 -7.75 -2.22 9.07
CA ALA A 51 -7.89 -1.44 7.84
C ALA A 51 -7.10 -2.05 6.68
N ARG A 52 -5.93 -2.63 6.96
CA ARG A 52 -5.14 -3.37 5.97
C ARG A 52 -5.83 -4.67 5.57
N ASP A 53 -6.36 -5.43 6.51
CA ASP A 53 -7.13 -6.65 6.23
C ASP A 53 -8.33 -6.33 5.31
N MET A 54 -9.07 -5.25 5.59
CA MET A 54 -10.16 -4.78 4.73
C MET A 54 -9.69 -4.37 3.34
N LEU A 55 -8.49 -3.78 3.22
CA LEU A 55 -7.90 -3.42 1.94
C LEU A 55 -7.52 -4.66 1.12
N ASP A 56 -6.96 -5.66 1.79
CA ASP A 56 -6.62 -6.95 1.18
C ASP A 56 -7.90 -7.68 0.74
N GLU A 57 -8.97 -7.68 1.54
CA GLU A 57 -10.27 -8.21 1.13
C GLU A 57 -10.84 -7.51 -0.12
N ILE A 58 -10.68 -6.18 -0.23
CA ILE A 58 -11.09 -5.43 -1.43
C ILE A 58 -10.24 -5.80 -2.64
N ARG A 59 -8.94 -6.05 -2.43
CA ARG A 59 -7.98 -6.43 -3.47
C ARG A 59 -8.18 -7.87 -3.94
N GLU A 60 -8.53 -8.77 -3.02
CA GLU A 60 -8.73 -10.20 -3.26
C GLU A 60 -10.15 -10.56 -3.68
N LYS A 61 -11.13 -9.68 -3.42
CA LYS A 61 -12.46 -9.80 -4.03
C LYS A 61 -12.25 -9.93 -5.54
N PRO A 62 -12.67 -11.06 -6.15
CA PRO A 62 -12.62 -11.17 -7.58
C PRO A 62 -13.47 -10.02 -8.11
N THR A 63 -12.88 -9.05 -8.82
CA THR A 63 -13.62 -8.38 -9.90
C THR A 63 -14.15 -9.54 -10.71
N SER A 64 -15.46 -9.80 -10.59
CA SER A 64 -16.04 -11.03 -11.11
C SER A 64 -15.58 -11.19 -12.56
N VAL A 65 -15.41 -12.42 -13.01
CA VAL A 65 -14.99 -12.67 -14.41
C VAL A 65 -15.95 -12.03 -15.42
N ALA A 66 -17.10 -11.51 -14.98
CA ALA A 66 -18.04 -10.69 -15.75
C ALA A 66 -17.60 -9.21 -15.97
N ASP A 67 -16.60 -8.68 -15.25
CA ASP A 67 -16.14 -7.28 -15.36
C ASP A 67 -14.78 -7.12 -16.06
N LEU A 68 -14.17 -8.22 -16.52
CA LEU A 68 -13.04 -8.16 -17.43
C LEU A 68 -13.55 -7.74 -18.82
N ASP A 69 -13.73 -6.43 -19.04
CA ASP A 69 -13.99 -5.88 -20.38
C ASP A 69 -12.81 -6.27 -21.29
N PRO A 70 -13.01 -7.21 -22.23
CA PRO A 70 -11.94 -7.71 -23.08
C PRO A 70 -11.29 -6.59 -23.91
N SER A 71 -12.03 -5.51 -24.15
CA SER A 71 -11.57 -4.32 -24.88
C SER A 71 -10.47 -3.59 -24.11
N ARG A 72 -10.66 -3.39 -22.79
CA ARG A 72 -9.65 -2.72 -21.93
C ARG A 72 -8.41 -3.58 -21.74
N MET A 73 -8.58 -4.90 -21.68
CA MET A 73 -7.47 -5.84 -21.64
C MET A 73 -6.66 -5.82 -22.95
N LEU A 74 -7.34 -5.75 -24.10
CA LEU A 74 -6.70 -5.57 -25.41
C LEU A 74 -5.94 -4.25 -25.52
N GLU A 75 -6.49 -3.16 -24.99
CA GLU A 75 -5.80 -1.85 -24.93
C GLU A 75 -4.54 -1.91 -24.07
N ALA A 76 -4.61 -2.52 -22.88
CA ALA A 76 -3.45 -2.70 -22.01
C ALA A 76 -2.34 -3.54 -22.67
N ILE A 77 -2.73 -4.62 -23.37
CA ILE A 77 -1.78 -5.47 -24.12
C ILE A 77 -1.13 -4.68 -25.27
N ARG A 78 -1.90 -3.85 -25.98
CA ARG A 78 -1.36 -2.99 -27.06
C ARG A 78 -0.39 -1.95 -26.50
N ALA A 79 -0.75 -1.27 -25.41
CA ALA A 79 0.12 -0.29 -24.75
C ALA A 79 1.45 -0.92 -24.30
N GLU A 80 1.41 -2.11 -23.70
CA GLU A 80 2.61 -2.81 -23.26
C GLU A 80 3.49 -3.27 -24.44
N LYS A 81 2.89 -3.73 -25.55
CA LYS A 81 3.64 -4.05 -26.78
C LYS A 81 4.36 -2.81 -27.33
N THR A 82 3.69 -1.67 -27.38
CA THR A 82 4.28 -0.40 -27.84
C THR A 82 5.41 0.05 -26.91
N ARG A 83 5.23 -0.04 -25.59
CA ARG A 83 6.27 0.29 -24.60
C ARG A 83 7.53 -0.56 -24.78
N ARG A 84 7.37 -1.87 -24.95
CA ARG A 84 8.50 -2.79 -25.19
C ARG A 84 9.21 -2.52 -26.51
N ALA A 85 8.46 -2.20 -27.56
CA ALA A 85 9.04 -1.83 -28.85
C ALA A 85 9.87 -0.53 -28.75
N ALA A 86 9.36 0.47 -28.02
CA ALA A 86 10.08 1.72 -27.78
C ALA A 86 11.35 1.53 -26.93
N LEU A 87 11.31 0.67 -25.91
CA LEU A 87 12.48 0.32 -25.11
C LEU A 87 13.55 -0.39 -25.96
N LYS A 88 13.13 -1.36 -26.77
CA LYS A 88 14.05 -2.06 -27.67
C LYS A 88 14.69 -1.11 -28.70
N ALA A 89 13.91 -0.21 -29.28
CA ALA A 89 14.43 0.80 -30.19
C ALA A 89 15.40 1.79 -29.50
N ALA A 90 15.18 2.13 -28.23
CA ALA A 90 16.10 2.95 -27.45
C ALA A 90 17.40 2.21 -27.12
N GLU A 91 17.32 0.92 -26.80
CA GLU A 91 18.48 0.05 -26.57
C GLU A 91 19.32 -0.16 -27.84
N ASP A 92 18.66 -0.37 -28.98
CA ASP A 92 19.34 -0.53 -30.28
C ASP A 92 20.03 0.77 -30.72
N ASN A 93 19.45 1.94 -30.43
CA ASN A 93 20.06 3.25 -30.70
C ASN A 93 21.17 3.64 -29.71
N ALA A 94 21.21 3.07 -28.51
CA ALA A 94 22.26 3.33 -27.52
C ALA A 94 23.52 2.48 -27.74
N ASN A 95 23.42 1.40 -28.54
CA ASN A 95 24.49 0.44 -28.79
C ASN A 95 25.05 0.47 -30.22
N GLY A 96 24.60 1.41 -31.07
CA GLY A 96 25.12 1.65 -32.43
C GLY A 96 25.91 2.95 -32.52
#